data_AF-A0A7J8MVI9-F1
#
_entry.id   AF-A0A7J8MVI9-F1
#
_cell.length_a   1.000
_cell.length_b   1.000
_cell.length_c   1.000
_cell.angle_alpha   90.00
_cell.angle_beta   90.00
_cell.angle_gamma   90.00
#
_symmetry.space_group_name_H-M   'P 1'
#
loop_
_entity.id
_entity.type
_entity.pdbx_description
1 polymer ?
#
loop_
_entity_poly.entity_id
_entity_poly.type
_entity_poly.pdbx_seq_one_letter_code
_entity_poly.pdbx_strand_id
1 'polypeptide(L)' 'MGSYRAVLFNLVTHAYSKVLLVLTSGSIIHSMEAIIGYSLEKSQNMVIMGGLRKHVPITQIIF' A
#
# COMPACT_ATOMS: atom_id res chain seq x y z
N MET A 1 -27.34 10.06 -21.46
CA MET A 1 -26.06 10.71 -21.77
C MET A 1 -25.27 10.83 -20.48
N GLY A 2 -24.27 9.96 -20.27
CA GLY A 2 -23.61 9.74 -18.99
C GLY A 2 -22.73 10.91 -18.53
N SER A 3 -22.56 11.05 -17.22
CA SER A 3 -21.76 12.11 -16.60
C SER A 3 -20.26 11.89 -16.85
N TYR A 4 -19.77 12.34 -18.00
CA TYR A 4 -18.36 12.29 -18.39
C TYR A 4 -17.43 12.89 -17.32
N ARG A 5 -17.90 13.95 -16.64
CA ARG A 5 -17.19 14.57 -15.51
C ARG A 5 -17.02 13.60 -14.34
N ALA A 6 -18.04 12.82 -14.00
CA ALA A 6 -17.94 11.82 -12.94
C ALA A 6 -17.00 10.66 -13.30
N VAL A 7 -17.03 10.23 -14.57
CA VAL A 7 -16.12 9.18 -15.07
C VAL A 7 -14.67 9.65 -15.05
N LEU A 8 -14.39 10.88 -15.49
CA LEU A 8 -13.06 11.47 -15.41
C LEU A 8 -12.57 11.62 -13.97
N PHE A 9 -13.41 12.12 -13.07
CA PHE A 9 -13.06 12.25 -11.65
C PHE A 9 -12.75 10.89 -11.03
N ASN A 10 -13.56 9.87 -11.30
CA ASN A 10 -13.32 8.51 -10.84
C ASN A 10 -12.00 7.95 -11.41
N LEU A 11 -11.73 8.16 -12.70
CA LEU A 11 -10.49 7.67 -13.33
C LEU A 11 -9.24 8.28 -12.68
N VAL A 12 -9.24 9.59 -12.46
CA VAL A 12 -8.13 10.31 -11.83
C VAL A 12 -7.93 9.84 -10.39
N THR A 13 -8.98 9.87 -9.57
CA THR A 13 -8.90 9.43 -8.17
C THR A 13 -8.49 7.97 -8.05
N HIS A 14 -9.05 7.08 -8.89
CA HIS A 14 -8.66 5.67 -8.95
C HIS A 14 -7.19 5.47 -9.33
N ALA A 15 -6.67 6.22 -10.30
CA ALA A 15 -5.26 6.13 -10.70
C ALA A 15 -4.34 6.55 -9.55
N TYR A 16 -4.63 7.68 -8.90
CA TYR A 16 -3.86 8.15 -7.75
C TYR A 16 -3.92 7.16 -6.58
N SER A 17 -5.11 6.68 -6.22
CA SER A 17 -5.28 5.67 -5.16
C SER A 17 -4.51 4.38 -5.47
N LYS A 18 -4.51 3.91 -6.73
CA LYS A 18 -3.74 2.72 -7.11
C LYS A 18 -2.24 2.91 -7.03
N VAL A 19 -1.71 4.04 -7.51
CA VAL A 19 -0.28 4.34 -7.42
C VAL A 19 0.16 4.39 -5.95
N LEU A 20 -0.62 5.05 -5.11
CA LEU A 20 -0.35 5.18 -3.68
C LEU A 20 -0.34 3.83 -2.97
N LEU A 21 -1.35 2.99 -3.25
CA LEU A 21 -1.45 1.62 -2.73
C LEU A 21 -0.23 0.78 -3.09
N VAL A 22 0.21 0.83 -4.34
CA VAL A 22 1.35 0.02 -4.82
C VAL A 22 2.66 0.48 -4.16
N LEU A 23 2.89 1.79 -4.07
CA LEU A 23 4.09 2.35 -3.45
C LEU A 23 4.15 2.05 -1.93
N THR A 24 3.04 2.27 -1.22
CA THR A 24 2.91 1.99 0.21
C THR A 24 3.07 0.50 0.50
N SER A 25 2.48 -0.38 -0.32
CA SER A 25 2.64 -1.83 -0.21
C SER A 25 4.10 -2.26 -0.39
N GLY A 26 4.81 -1.71 -1.38
CA GLY A 26 6.23 -1.97 -1.59
C GLY A 26 7.10 -1.55 -0.40
N SER A 27 6.82 -0.38 0.20
CA SER A 27 7.49 0.09 1.42
C SER A 27 7.25 -0.86 2.62
N ILE A 28 6.03 -1.38 2.76
CA ILE A 28 5.67 -2.34 3.81
C ILE A 28 6.40 -3.68 3.63
N ILE A 29 6.42 -4.23 2.41
CA ILE A 29 7.09 -5.51 2.11
C ILE A 29 8.60 -5.39 2.35
N HIS A 30 9.21 -4.29 1.92
CA HIS A 30 10.62 -4.03 2.17
C HIS A 30 10.92 -3.91 3.67
N SER A 31 10.06 -3.23 4.43
CA SER A 31 10.20 -3.16 5.89
C SER A 31 10.01 -4.53 6.55
N MET A 32 9.16 -5.40 5.99
CA MET A 32 8.98 -6.76 6.50
C MET A 32 10.17 -7.67 6.30
N GLU A 33 10.83 -7.52 5.17
CA GLU A 33 12.06 -8.25 4.87
C GLU A 33 13.16 -7.93 5.90
N ALA A 34 13.22 -6.68 6.37
CA ALA A 34 14.15 -6.25 7.41
C ALA A 34 13.82 -6.82 8.81
N ILE A 35 12.54 -7.06 9.11
CA ILE A 35 12.10 -7.55 10.44
C ILE A 35 12.15 -9.09 10.53
N ILE A 36 11.71 -9.77 9.48
CA ILE A 36 11.50 -11.23 9.47
C ILE A 36 12.62 -11.98 8.75
N GLY A 37 13.47 -11.27 7.99
CA GLY A 37 14.48 -11.84 7.11
C GLY A 37 13.93 -12.13 5.70
N TYR A 38 14.83 -12.43 4.76
CA TYR A 38 14.50 -12.62 3.34
C TYR A 38 13.70 -13.92 3.13
N SER A 39 12.38 -13.81 3.18
CA SER A 39 11.45 -14.90 2.88
C SER A 39 10.15 -14.32 2.35
N LEU A 40 9.91 -14.49 1.04
CA LEU A 40 8.76 -13.90 0.33
C LEU A 40 7.42 -14.40 0.89
N GLU A 41 7.35 -15.68 1.28
CA GLU A 41 6.15 -16.30 1.84
C GLU A 41 5.79 -15.73 3.21
N LYS A 42 6.81 -15.42 4.02
CA LYS A 42 6.59 -14.80 5.33
C LYS A 42 6.32 -13.30 5.19
N SER A 43 7.13 -12.56 4.45
CA SER A 43 7.02 -11.09 4.36
C SER A 43 5.70 -10.62 3.78
N GLN A 44 5.00 -11.45 2.99
CA GLN A 44 3.66 -11.17 2.44
C GLN A 44 2.51 -11.84 3.19
N ASN A 45 2.76 -12.60 4.25
CA ASN A 45 1.70 -13.22 5.03
C ASN A 45 1.04 -12.20 5.97
N MET A 46 -0.21 -11.85 5.68
CA MET A 46 -0.98 -10.87 6.48
C MET A 46 -1.10 -11.20 7.96
N VAL A 47 -1.00 -12.48 8.37
CA VAL A 47 -1.07 -12.90 9.78
C VAL A 47 0.10 -12.36 10.59
N ILE A 48 1.28 -12.21 9.97
CA ILE A 48 2.49 -11.71 10.64
C ILE A 48 2.74 -10.22 10.37
N MET A 49 1.79 -9.53 9.71
CA MET A 49 1.88 -8.10 9.39
C MET A 49 1.39 -7.14 10.48
N GLY A 50 1.21 -7.63 11.69
CA GLY A 50 0.87 -6.82 12.86
C GLY A 50 2.02 -5.93 13.33
N GLY A 51 1.71 -4.73 13.85
CA GLY A 51 2.68 -3.86 14.52
C GLY A 51 3.56 -2.99 13.60
N LEU A 52 3.32 -3.01 12.28
CA LEU A 52 4.12 -2.25 11.31
C LEU A 52 3.98 -0.74 11.43
N ARG A 53 2.87 -0.28 12.02
CA ARG A 53 2.65 1.13 12.37
C ARG A 53 3.79 1.73 13.19
N LYS A 54 4.48 0.92 14.00
CA LYS A 54 5.65 1.36 14.80
C LYS A 54 6.94 1.45 13.98
N HIS A 55 7.04 0.72 12.88
CA HIS A 55 8.25 0.58 12.07
C HIS A 55 8.23 1.52 10.85
N VAL A 56 7.06 1.77 10.27
CA VAL A 56 6.86 2.64 9.10
C VAL A 56 5.77 3.71 9.37
N PRO A 57 6.04 4.69 10.25
CA PRO A 57 5.05 5.68 10.66
C PRO A 57 4.63 6.65 9.55
N ILE A 58 5.53 6.95 8.61
CA ILE A 58 5.26 7.85 7.47
C ILE A 58 4.39 7.15 6.43
N THR A 59 4.69 5.89 6.12
CA THR A 59 3.90 5.07 5.18
C THR A 59 2.46 4.90 5.68
N GLN A 60 2.22 4.92 6.99
CA GLN A 60 0.87 4.85 7.60
C GLN A 60 0.00 6.09 7.34
N ILE A 61 0.58 7.28 7.16
CA ILE A 61 -0.24 8.50 6.92
C ILE A 61 -0.54 8.72 5.44
N ILE A 62 0.14 7.96 4.57
CA ILE A 62 0.04 8.09 3.12
C ILE A 62 -1.18 7.32 2.57
N PHE A 63 -1.64 6.26 3.24
CA PHE A 63 -2.82 5.47 2.84
C PHE A 63 -3.68 5.08 4.04
#